data_AF-A0A9E3JU64-F1
#
_entry.id   AF-A0A9E3JU64-F1
#
_cell.length_a   1.000
_cell.length_b   1.000
_cell.length_c   1.000
_cell.angle_alpha   90.00
_cell.angle_beta   90.00
_cell.angle_gamma   90.00
#
_symmetry.space_group_name_H-M   'P 1'
#
loop_
_entity.id
_entity.type
_entity.pdbx_description
1 polymer ?
#
loop_
_entity_poly.entity_id
_entity_poly.type
_entity_poly.pdbx_seq_one_letter_code
_entity_poly.pdbx_strand_id
1 'polypeptide(L)'
;MAAHDRGIPARVTGVHRTTLVLHDGLREFPARLHPAVDASPAVGDWVLFDHNDQGEAWVHALAEPQNTLVRRDANGTRQRLAANVDTALLVMGLDGDFNLRRLERYPMVARSCHVAPVVVLSKGDLVDDADDKAAQVSARLPASVPVVRVQPQES
;
A
#
# COMPACT_ATOMS: atom_id res chain seq x y z
N MET A 1 1.22 31.41 10.80
CA MET A 1 1.08 30.83 9.45
C MET A 1 2.48 30.54 8.94
N ALA A 2 2.97 29.32 9.12
CA ALA A 2 4.36 28.98 8.87
C ALA A 2 4.62 28.80 7.36
N ALA A 3 5.82 29.19 6.91
CA ALA A 3 6.28 29.26 5.52
C ALA A 3 6.42 27.90 4.79
N HIS A 4 5.68 26.87 5.19
CA HIS A 4 5.83 25.48 4.72
C HIS A 4 4.91 25.09 3.56
N ASP A 5 4.14 26.03 3.00
CA ASP A 5 3.14 25.76 1.95
C ASP A 5 3.60 26.19 0.54
N ARG A 6 4.90 26.50 0.39
CA ARG A 6 5.53 26.76 -0.90
C ARG A 6 6.27 25.49 -1.30
N GLY A 7 5.92 24.94 -2.44
CA GLY A 7 6.51 23.75 -3.01
C GLY A 7 5.57 23.13 -4.04
N ILE A 8 6.11 22.29 -4.92
CA ILE A 8 5.33 21.58 -5.92
C ILE A 8 4.78 20.30 -5.25
N PRO A 9 3.46 20.06 -5.28
CA PRO A 9 2.90 18.83 -4.74
C PRO A 9 3.25 17.65 -5.64
N ALA A 10 3.64 16.53 -5.02
CA ALA A 10 3.83 15.26 -5.70
C ALA A 10 3.44 14.09 -4.80
N ARG A 11 3.20 12.94 -5.43
CA ARG A 11 2.92 11.69 -4.73
C ARG A 11 4.14 10.79 -4.72
N VAL A 12 4.45 10.19 -3.59
CA VAL A 12 5.52 9.19 -3.49
C VAL A 12 5.06 7.90 -4.16
N THR A 13 5.72 7.47 -5.23
CA THR A 13 5.44 6.20 -5.92
C THR A 13 6.47 5.12 -5.62
N GLY A 14 7.65 5.50 -5.12
CA GLY A 14 8.71 4.58 -4.73
C GLY A 14 9.52 5.09 -3.54
N VAL A 15 9.94 4.17 -2.68
CA VAL A 15 10.83 4.45 -1.54
C VAL A 15 12.01 3.50 -1.59
N HIS A 16 13.20 4.05 -1.73
CA HIS A 16 14.47 3.34 -1.64
C HIS A 16 15.24 3.82 -0.41
N ARG A 17 16.40 3.20 -0.12
CA ARG A 17 17.17 3.52 1.10
C ARG A 17 17.54 5.00 1.25
N THR A 18 17.83 5.70 0.15
CA THR A 18 18.32 7.09 0.16
C THR A 18 17.56 8.01 -0.80
N THR A 19 16.60 7.46 -1.55
CA THR A 19 15.96 8.15 -2.68
C THR A 19 14.48 7.83 -2.68
N LEU A 20 13.68 8.83 -3.01
CA LEU A 20 12.24 8.70 -3.28
C LEU A 20 12.01 8.75 -4.79
N VAL A 21 10.95 8.11 -5.26
CA VAL A 21 10.39 8.33 -6.59
C VAL A 21 9.10 9.10 -6.39
N LEU A 22 9.00 10.25 -7.04
CA LEU A 22 7.85 11.14 -6.99
C LEU A 22 7.13 11.16 -8.33
N HIS A 23 5.82 11.35 -8.29
CA HIS A 23 4.98 11.61 -9.45
C HIS A 23 4.24 12.94 -9.25
N ASP A 24 4.46 13.92 -10.13
CA ASP A 24 3.88 15.28 -10.06
C ASP A 24 2.51 15.40 -10.76
N GLY A 25 2.02 14.30 -11.32
CA GLY A 25 0.80 14.25 -12.14
C GLY A 25 1.08 14.11 -13.63
N LEU A 26 2.33 14.32 -14.06
CA LEU A 26 2.75 14.21 -15.46
C LEU A 26 3.80 13.12 -15.65
N ARG A 27 4.74 12.97 -14.72
CA ARG A 27 5.86 12.04 -14.86
C ARG A 27 6.41 11.59 -13.52
N GLU A 28 7.15 10.48 -13.54
CA GLU A 28 7.97 10.03 -12.43
C GLU A 28 9.39 10.61 -12.50
N PHE A 29 9.95 10.96 -11.34
CA PHE A 29 11.33 11.43 -11.21
C PHE A 29 11.89 11.15 -9.81
N PRO A 30 13.22 11.02 -9.68
CA PRO A 30 13.85 10.82 -8.39
C PRO A 30 13.87 12.11 -7.56
N ALA A 31 13.71 11.97 -6.24
CA ALA A 31 13.87 13.05 -5.27
C ALA A 31 14.57 12.57 -4.01
N ARG A 32 15.03 13.52 -3.19
CA ARG A 32 15.63 13.24 -1.88
C ARG A 32 14.81 13.89 -0.78
N LEU A 33 14.82 13.26 0.41
CA LEU A 33 14.26 13.87 1.59
C LEU A 33 15.27 14.87 2.17
N HIS A 34 14.84 16.10 2.40
CA HIS A 34 15.68 17.09 3.05
C HIS A 34 16.00 16.65 4.49
N PRO A 35 17.26 16.73 4.98
CA PRO A 35 17.65 16.17 6.28
C PRO A 35 16.94 16.80 7.48
N ALA A 36 16.41 18.02 7.32
CA ALA A 36 15.63 18.70 8.35
C ALA A 36 14.20 18.14 8.50
N VAL A 37 13.74 17.29 7.58
CA VAL A 37 12.42 16.66 7.64
C VAL A 37 12.53 15.40 8.49
N ASP A 38 12.06 15.48 9.73
CA ASP A 38 11.95 14.34 10.63
C ASP A 38 10.71 13.51 10.30
N ALA A 39 10.77 12.78 9.18
CA ALA A 39 9.70 11.90 8.75
C ALA A 39 10.24 10.68 7.99
N SER A 40 9.43 9.62 7.95
CA SER A 40 9.70 8.43 7.14
C SER A 40 8.60 8.27 6.09
N PRO A 41 8.80 8.79 4.86
CA PRO A 41 7.83 8.69 3.78
C PRO A 41 7.53 7.24 3.42
N ALA A 42 6.27 6.97 3.11
CA ALA A 42 5.81 5.72 2.54
C ALA A 42 5.23 5.95 1.14
N VAL A 43 5.14 4.88 0.35
CA VAL A 43 4.44 4.94 -0.94
C VAL A 43 3.00 5.43 -0.72
N GLY A 44 2.57 6.37 -1.54
CA GLY A 44 1.26 7.00 -1.48
C GLY A 44 1.18 8.28 -0.63
N ASP A 45 2.22 8.64 0.12
CA ASP A 45 2.30 9.94 0.79
C ASP A 45 2.28 11.09 -0.23
N TRP A 46 1.67 12.20 0.19
CA TRP A 46 1.75 13.48 -0.51
C TRP A 46 2.87 14.31 0.09
N VAL A 47 3.68 14.90 -0.77
CA VAL A 47 4.85 15.70 -0.39
C VAL A 47 4.86 17.02 -1.12
N LEU A 48 5.54 18.00 -0.52
CA LEU A 48 5.97 19.21 -1.20
C LEU A 48 7.47 19.12 -1.44
N PHE A 49 7.87 19.38 -2.69
CA PHE A 49 9.27 19.43 -3.09
C PHE A 49 9.57 20.70 -3.88
N ASP A 50 10.84 21.09 -3.89
CA ASP A 50 11.38 22.12 -4.77
C ASP A 50 12.65 21.61 -5.47
N HIS A 51 13.11 22.34 -6.47
CA HIS A 51 14.41 22.09 -7.10
C HIS A 51 15.51 22.93 -6.43
N ASN A 52 16.66 22.33 -6.16
CA ASN A 52 17.85 23.09 -5.77
C ASN A 52 18.50 23.75 -7.00
N ASP A 53 19.59 24.52 -6.78
CA ASP A 53 20.33 25.21 -7.85
C ASP A 53 20.92 24.26 -8.92
N GLN A 54 21.03 22.96 -8.60
CA GLN A 54 21.50 21.91 -9.51
C GLN A 54 20.35 21.21 -10.24
N GLY A 55 19.11 21.62 -10.00
CA GLY A 55 17.90 21.04 -10.58
C GLY A 55 17.42 19.74 -9.92
N GLU A 56 18.04 19.32 -8.81
CA GLU A 56 17.63 18.12 -8.08
C GLU A 56 16.35 18.40 -7.27
N ALA A 57 15.42 17.44 -7.24
CA ALA A 57 14.20 17.54 -6.44
C ALA A 57 14.44 17.17 -4.97
N TRP A 58 14.04 18.06 -4.07
CA TRP A 58 14.19 17.90 -2.62
C TRP A 58 12.85 18.09 -1.90
N VAL A 59 12.40 17.04 -1.23
CA VAL A 59 11.19 17.04 -0.39
C VAL A 59 11.49 17.77 0.92
N HIS A 60 10.71 18.80 1.22
CA HIS A 60 10.85 19.60 2.44
C HIS A 60 9.63 19.52 3.36
N ALA A 61 8.52 18.91 2.91
CA ALA A 61 7.35 18.66 3.75
C ALA A 61 6.57 17.43 3.29
N LEU A 62 5.91 16.76 4.24
CA LEU A 62 4.94 15.71 4.00
C LEU A 62 3.57 16.21 4.49
N ALA A 63 2.52 15.97 3.73
CA ALA A 63 1.16 16.18 4.21
C ALA A 63 0.76 15.07 5.18
N GLU A 64 -0.12 15.38 6.14
CA GLU A 64 -0.70 14.37 7.00
C GLU A 64 -1.53 13.37 6.16
N PRO A 65 -1.26 12.06 6.26
CA PRO A 65 -1.96 11.09 5.45
C PRO A 65 -3.36 10.81 5.98
N GLN A 66 -4.33 10.63 5.09
CA GLN A 66 -5.71 10.27 5.45
C GLN A 66 -5.80 8.89 6.11
N ASN A 67 -4.93 7.98 5.70
CA ASN A 67 -4.77 6.67 6.30
C ASN A 67 -3.33 6.18 6.14
N THR A 68 -2.96 5.18 6.93
CA THR A 68 -1.65 4.54 6.81
C THR A 68 -1.78 3.05 7.10
N LEU A 69 -1.37 2.23 6.13
CA LEU A 69 -1.25 0.80 6.31
C LEU A 69 0.05 0.52 7.07
N VAL A 70 -0.09 -0.08 8.26
CA VAL A 70 1.05 -0.39 9.13
C VAL A 70 1.19 -1.88 9.37
N ARG A 71 2.42 -2.35 9.42
CA ARG A 71 2.79 -3.70 9.88
C ARG A 71 3.60 -3.58 11.15
N ARG A 72 3.38 -4.48 12.10
CA ARG A 72 4.27 -4.66 13.26
C ARG A 72 5.34 -5.68 12.92
N ASP A 73 6.60 -5.34 13.15
CA ASP A 73 7.70 -6.30 13.07
C ASP A 73 7.74 -7.19 14.32
N ALA A 74 8.69 -8.13 14.35
CA ALA A 74 8.88 -9.05 15.49
C ALA A 74 9.23 -8.32 16.81
N ASN A 75 9.74 -7.09 16.72
CA ASN A 75 10.11 -6.26 17.86
C ASN A 75 8.95 -5.35 18.31
N GLY A 76 7.79 -5.43 17.64
CA GLY A 76 6.61 -4.60 17.92
C GLY A 76 6.66 -3.21 17.30
N THR A 77 7.73 -2.86 16.58
CA THR A 77 7.90 -1.59 15.87
C THR A 77 6.88 -1.50 14.75
N ARG A 78 6.22 -0.35 14.64
CA ARG A 78 5.29 -0.09 13.54
C ARG A 78 6.07 0.38 12.31
N GLN A 79 6.01 -0.40 11.25
CA GLN A 79 6.51 -0.05 9.93
C GLN A 79 5.35 0.43 9.05
N ARG A 80 5.45 1.65 8.51
CA ARG A 80 4.53 2.14 7.48
C ARG A 80 4.81 1.39 6.17
N LEU A 81 3.78 0.80 5.58
CA LEU A 81 3.87 0.11 4.31
C LEU A 81 3.41 1.02 3.16
N ALA A 82 2.29 1.71 3.36
CA ALA A 82 1.70 2.63 2.39
C ALA A 82 0.81 3.64 3.11
N ALA A 83 0.48 4.74 2.43
CA ALA A 83 -0.42 5.78 2.92
C ALA A 83 -1.36 6.26 1.81
N ASN A 84 -2.49 6.85 2.19
CA ASN A 84 -3.52 7.35 1.27
C ASN A 84 -3.98 6.27 0.26
N VAL A 85 -4.16 5.05 0.75
CA VAL A 85 -4.68 3.93 -0.03
C VAL A 85 -6.09 3.63 0.44
N ASP A 86 -7.03 3.52 -0.49
CA ASP A 86 -8.44 3.25 -0.19
C ASP A 86 -8.70 1.75 -0.02
N THR A 87 -8.03 0.92 -0.82
CA THR A 87 -8.31 -0.51 -0.96
C THR A 87 -7.05 -1.36 -0.84
N ALA A 88 -7.14 -2.46 -0.11
CA ALA A 88 -6.11 -3.49 -0.01
C ALA A 88 -6.59 -4.79 -0.68
N LEU A 89 -5.94 -5.16 -1.78
CA LEU A 89 -6.16 -6.44 -2.45
C LEU A 89 -5.36 -7.53 -1.73
N LEU A 90 -6.06 -8.41 -1.02
CA LEU A 90 -5.51 -9.53 -0.26
C LEU A 90 -5.51 -10.78 -1.13
N VAL A 91 -4.41 -10.98 -1.86
CA VAL A 91 -4.29 -12.06 -2.83
C VAL A 91 -3.89 -13.37 -2.12
N MET A 92 -4.60 -14.46 -2.42
CA MET A 92 -4.31 -15.81 -1.95
C MET A 92 -4.45 -16.81 -3.08
N GLY A 93 -3.43 -17.65 -3.28
CA GLY A 93 -3.52 -18.79 -4.19
C GLY A 93 -4.40 -19.89 -3.61
N LEU A 94 -5.21 -20.52 -4.47
CA LEU A 94 -6.02 -21.70 -4.11
C LEU A 94 -5.22 -23.02 -4.14
N ASP A 95 -3.95 -22.94 -4.53
CA ASP A 95 -2.96 -24.02 -4.59
C ASP A 95 -2.33 -24.28 -3.20
N GLY A 96 -1.02 -24.56 -3.16
CA GLY A 96 -0.29 -24.87 -1.93
C GLY A 96 -0.16 -23.71 -0.92
N ASP A 97 -0.58 -22.48 -1.24
CA ASP A 97 -0.57 -21.33 -0.31
C ASP A 97 -1.95 -21.05 0.32
N PHE A 98 -2.94 -21.93 0.11
CA PHE A 98 -4.27 -21.76 0.68
C PHE A 98 -4.25 -21.83 2.22
N ASN A 99 -4.46 -20.70 2.89
CA ASN A 99 -4.36 -20.60 4.35
C ASN A 99 -5.46 -19.71 4.95
N LEU A 100 -6.58 -20.33 5.31
CA LEU A 100 -7.75 -19.62 5.87
C LEU A 100 -7.44 -18.83 7.14
N ARG A 101 -6.61 -19.36 8.04
CA ARG A 101 -6.23 -18.65 9.29
C ARG A 101 -5.46 -17.37 9.01
N ARG A 102 -4.60 -17.38 7.98
CA ARG A 102 -3.88 -16.17 7.52
C ARG A 102 -4.87 -15.17 6.93
N LEU A 103 -5.78 -15.65 6.08
CA LEU A 103 -6.74 -14.82 5.39
C LEU A 103 -7.72 -14.12 6.33
N GLU A 104 -8.21 -14.78 7.38
CA GLU A 104 -9.13 -14.18 8.36
C GLU A 104 -8.53 -12.93 9.05
N ARG A 105 -7.21 -12.91 9.23
CA ARG A 105 -6.52 -11.86 9.98
C ARG A 105 -6.30 -10.59 9.16
N TYR A 106 -6.02 -10.71 7.87
CA TYR A 106 -5.61 -9.55 7.05
C TYR A 106 -6.72 -8.51 6.79
N PRO A 107 -7.99 -8.89 6.54
CA PRO A 107 -9.08 -7.93 6.43
C PRO A 107 -9.24 -7.10 7.71
N MET A 108 -9.01 -7.70 8.89
CA MET A 108 -9.08 -6.98 10.16
C MET A 108 -7.96 -5.96 10.28
N VAL A 109 -6.74 -6.32 9.88
CA VAL A 109 -5.60 -5.39 9.84
C VAL A 109 -5.87 -4.23 8.89
N ALA A 110 -6.31 -4.49 7.66
CA ALA A 110 -6.64 -3.45 6.68
C ALA A 110 -7.72 -2.49 7.22
N ARG A 111 -8.80 -3.03 7.78
CA ARG A 111 -9.89 -2.21 8.37
C ARG A 111 -9.43 -1.38 9.55
N SER A 112 -8.58 -1.92 10.43
CA SER A 112 -8.01 -1.13 11.54
C SER A 112 -7.13 0.04 11.07
N CYS A 113 -6.67 -0.01 9.81
CA CYS A 113 -5.93 1.06 9.16
C CYS A 113 -6.83 1.98 8.30
N HIS A 114 -8.16 1.83 8.37
CA HIS A 114 -9.14 2.53 7.51
C HIS A 114 -8.95 2.25 6.01
N VAL A 115 -8.49 1.05 5.67
CA VAL A 115 -8.33 0.57 4.29
C VAL A 115 -9.36 -0.55 4.02
N ALA A 116 -10.09 -0.45 2.93
CA ALA A 116 -11.10 -1.43 2.54
C ALA A 116 -10.44 -2.72 2.02
N PRO A 117 -10.67 -3.89 2.64
CA PRO A 117 -10.09 -5.14 2.14
C PRO A 117 -10.96 -5.74 1.02
N VAL A 118 -10.29 -6.28 0.01
CA VAL A 118 -10.88 -7.16 -1.01
C VAL A 118 -10.04 -8.42 -1.08
N VAL A 119 -10.65 -9.59 -0.91
CA VAL A 119 -9.95 -10.86 -1.06
C VAL A 119 -9.95 -11.26 -2.52
N VAL A 120 -8.77 -11.58 -3.04
CA VAL A 120 -8.57 -12.03 -4.42
C VAL A 120 -8.03 -13.46 -4.39
N LEU A 121 -8.80 -14.39 -4.91
CA LEU A 121 -8.44 -15.80 -5.00
C LEU A 121 -7.89 -16.09 -6.40
N SER A 122 -6.62 -16.47 -6.48
CA SER A 122 -5.93 -16.77 -7.74
C SER A 122 -5.63 -18.26 -7.88
N LYS A 123 -5.18 -18.67 -9.09
CA LYS A 123 -4.75 -20.04 -9.39
C LYS A 123 -5.82 -21.11 -9.20
N GLY A 124 -7.08 -20.76 -9.46
CA GLY A 124 -8.19 -21.71 -9.36
C GLY A 124 -8.13 -22.82 -10.40
N ASP A 125 -7.35 -22.63 -11.47
CA ASP A 125 -7.03 -23.60 -12.52
C ASP A 125 -6.11 -24.74 -12.07
N LEU A 126 -5.38 -24.56 -10.97
CA LEU A 126 -4.41 -25.55 -10.48
C LEU A 126 -5.02 -26.58 -9.51
N VAL A 127 -6.32 -26.47 -9.21
CA VAL A 127 -6.99 -27.32 -8.21
C VAL A 127 -8.40 -27.69 -8.65
N ASP A 128 -8.81 -28.92 -8.34
CA ASP A 128 -10.15 -29.42 -8.70
C ASP A 128 -11.24 -28.88 -7.76
N ASP A 129 -10.88 -28.45 -6.55
CA ASP A 129 -11.78 -28.05 -5.46
C ASP A 129 -11.86 -26.52 -5.27
N ALA A 130 -11.67 -25.75 -6.34
CA ALA A 130 -11.56 -24.29 -6.28
C ALA A 130 -12.85 -23.61 -5.75
N ASP A 131 -14.02 -24.11 -6.15
CA ASP A 131 -15.32 -23.58 -5.69
C ASP A 131 -15.53 -23.83 -4.19
N ASP A 132 -15.21 -25.02 -3.72
CA ASP A 132 -15.33 -25.39 -2.30
C ASP A 132 -14.40 -24.53 -1.42
N LYS A 133 -13.15 -24.33 -1.86
CA LYS A 133 -12.20 -23.45 -1.17
C LYS A 133 -12.68 -21.99 -1.13
N ALA A 134 -13.25 -21.48 -2.22
CA ALA A 134 -13.81 -20.12 -2.27
C ALA A 134 -15.04 -19.97 -1.35
N ALA A 135 -15.88 -21.00 -1.26
CA ALA A 135 -16.99 -21.05 -0.32
C ALA A 135 -16.52 -21.04 1.14
N GLN A 136 -15.46 -21.80 1.46
CA GLN A 136 -14.85 -21.80 2.79
C GLN A 136 -14.32 -20.42 3.19
N VAL A 137 -13.70 -19.69 2.25
CA VAL A 137 -13.25 -18.31 2.47
C VAL A 137 -14.44 -17.40 2.77
N SER A 138 -15.47 -17.44 1.92
CA SER A 138 -16.64 -16.58 2.05
C SER A 138 -17.40 -16.83 3.35
N ALA A 139 -17.47 -18.07 3.81
CA ALA A 139 -18.11 -18.45 5.07
C ALA A 139 -17.38 -17.93 6.32
N ARG A 140 -16.08 -17.61 6.22
CA ARG A 140 -15.25 -17.15 7.35
C ARG A 140 -15.12 -15.64 7.42
N LEU A 141 -15.47 -14.93 6.36
CA LEU A 141 -15.33 -13.49 6.27
C LEU A 141 -16.67 -12.79 6.46
N PRO A 142 -16.68 -11.57 7.03
CA PRO A 142 -17.89 -10.75 7.03
C PRO A 142 -18.37 -10.50 5.59
N ALA A 143 -19.69 -10.48 5.38
CA ALA A 143 -20.29 -10.20 4.06
C ALA A 143 -19.87 -8.86 3.44
N SER A 144 -19.33 -7.94 4.24
CA SER A 144 -18.77 -6.66 3.81
C SER A 144 -17.34 -6.75 3.27
N VAL A 145 -16.73 -7.93 3.20
CA VAL A 145 -15.43 -8.17 2.56
C VAL A 145 -15.67 -8.87 1.23
N PRO A 146 -15.52 -8.19 0.08
CA PRO A 146 -15.68 -8.83 -1.22
C PRO A 146 -14.65 -9.93 -1.43
N VAL A 147 -15.09 -11.06 -2.00
CA VAL A 147 -14.24 -12.17 -2.42
C VAL A 147 -14.37 -12.33 -3.92
N VAL A 148 -13.27 -12.18 -4.65
CA VAL A 148 -13.24 -12.24 -6.11
C VAL A 148 -12.28 -13.33 -6.53
N ARG A 149 -12.70 -14.19 -7.46
CA ARG A 149 -11.81 -15.14 -8.13
C ARG A 149 -11.27 -14.52 -9.41
N VAL A 150 -9.97 -14.67 -9.62
CA VAL A 150 -9.30 -14.25 -10.85
C VAL A 150 -8.62 -15.45 -11.49
N GLN A 151 -8.78 -15.59 -12.79
CA GLN A 151 -7.98 -16.50 -13.61
C GLN A 151 -6.92 -15.68 -14.33
N PRO A 152 -5.65 -16.12 -14.35
CA PRO A 152 -4.66 -15.50 -15.21
C PRO A 152 -5.16 -15.57 -16.66
N GLN A 153 -5.15 -14.44 -17.38
CA GLN A 153 -5.24 -14.51 -18.84
C GLN A 153 -3.87 -14.97 -19.34
N GLU A 154 -3.81 -16.13 -19.99
CA GLU A 154 -2.63 -16.50 -20.77
C GLU A 154 -2.40 -15.40 -21.83
N SER A 155 -1.20 -14.80 -21.82
CA SER A 155 -0.72 -13.85 -22.84
C SER A 155 0.38 -14.50 -23.65
#